data_AF-A0A7R9FF33-F1
#
_entry.id   AF-A0A7R9FF33-F1
#
_cell.length_a   1.000
_cell.length_b   1.000
_cell.length_c   1.000
_cell.angle_alpha   90.00
_cell.angle_beta   90.00
_cell.angle_gamma   90.00
#
_symmetry.space_group_name_H-M   'P 1'
#
loop_
_entity.id
_entity.type
_entity.pdbx_description
1 polymer ?
#
loop_
_entity_poly.entity_id
_entity_poly.type
_entity_poly.pdbx_seq_one_letter_code
_entity_poly.pdbx_strand_id
1 'polypeptide(L)'
;MVNIDECLMEKVFCETESCTNFLNKSNVPYAVYTNTSSFVGVRAVVDPLCNCKVKERPICLNGGTPIGPFNCECIDGFEGPYCELISIGFHGKGWALYPPLSACEEARVSLEVTPYTEDGLILYVGPLRYNPALHVQGMTSIC
;
A
#
# COMPACT_ATOMS: atom_id res chain seq x y z
N MET A 1 -2.82 15.34 2.32
CA MET A 1 -1.48 15.07 1.74
C MET A 1 -1.72 14.56 0.33
N VAL A 2 -1.13 15.16 -0.70
CA VAL A 2 -1.24 14.66 -2.08
C VAL A 2 -0.32 13.45 -2.19
N ASN A 3 -0.87 12.28 -2.55
CA ASN A 3 -0.05 11.10 -2.76
C ASN A 3 0.59 11.22 -4.16
N ILE A 4 1.91 11.40 -4.19
CA ILE A 4 2.71 11.43 -5.42
C ILE A 4 3.38 10.07 -5.53
N ASP A 5 3.18 9.41 -6.66
CA ASP A 5 3.72 8.09 -6.95
C ASP A 5 4.51 8.15 -8.25
N GLU A 6 5.84 8.28 -8.12
CA GLU A 6 6.77 8.26 -9.25
C GLU A 6 6.88 6.85 -9.87
N CYS A 7 6.51 5.82 -9.12
CA CYS A 7 6.52 4.43 -9.55
C CYS A 7 5.18 3.96 -10.13
N LEU A 8 4.22 4.87 -10.32
CA LEU A 8 2.88 4.54 -10.81
C LEU A 8 2.88 3.83 -12.16
N MET A 9 3.84 4.19 -13.02
CA MET A 9 4.05 3.55 -14.32
C MET A 9 5.26 2.62 -14.19
N GLU A 10 5.01 1.32 -14.29
CA GLU A 10 6.07 0.32 -14.26
C GLU A 10 7.07 0.54 -15.41
N LYS A 11 8.34 0.21 -15.14
CA LYS A 11 9.44 0.23 -16.11
C LYS A 11 9.81 1.60 -16.69
N VAL A 12 9.24 2.69 -16.19
CA VAL A 12 9.66 4.06 -16.58
C VAL A 12 11.02 4.42 -15.98
N PHE A 13 11.20 4.15 -14.68
CA PHE A 13 12.44 4.47 -13.96
C PHE A 13 13.32 3.25 -13.67
N CYS A 14 12.72 2.05 -13.55
CA CYS A 14 13.41 0.82 -13.18
C CYS A 14 13.09 -0.28 -14.19
N GLU A 15 14.07 -0.66 -15.02
CA GLU A 15 13.84 -1.63 -16.12
C GLU A 15 13.75 -3.08 -15.61
N THR A 16 14.60 -3.45 -14.65
CA THR A 16 14.77 -4.83 -14.17
C THR A 16 14.41 -5.02 -12.69
N GLU A 17 14.46 -3.96 -11.89
CA GLU A 17 14.17 -4.00 -10.46
C GLU A 17 12.82 -3.36 -10.14
N SER A 18 12.24 -3.70 -8.98
CA SER A 18 11.04 -3.04 -8.48
C SER A 18 11.30 -1.56 -8.20
N CYS A 19 10.32 -0.71 -8.54
CA CYS A 19 10.33 0.70 -8.21
C CYS A 19 9.63 0.94 -6.85
N THR A 20 10.23 1.74 -5.99
CA THR A 20 9.63 2.19 -4.72
C THR A 20 9.74 3.72 -4.58
N ASN A 21 8.71 4.35 -4.01
CA ASN A 21 8.73 5.78 -3.74
C ASN A 21 9.54 6.11 -2.49
N PHE A 22 10.47 7.04 -2.60
CA PHE A 22 11.23 7.57 -1.47
C PHE A 22 10.95 9.04 -1.25
N LEU A 23 10.38 9.38 -0.08
CA LEU A 23 10.13 10.77 0.28
C LEU A 23 11.42 11.42 0.79
N ASN A 24 12.06 12.20 -0.08
CA ASN A 24 13.24 12.98 0.21
C ASN A 24 12.84 14.35 0.79
N LYS A 25 13.04 14.52 2.09
CA LYS A 25 12.70 15.74 2.84
C LYS A 25 13.96 16.55 3.15
N SER A 26 13.93 17.84 2.82
CA SER A 26 14.97 18.78 3.24
C SER A 26 14.88 19.08 4.74
N ASN A 27 16.03 19.13 5.39
CA ASN A 27 16.17 19.58 6.78
C ASN A 27 16.23 21.10 6.90
N VAL A 28 16.31 21.82 5.78
CA VAL A 28 16.30 23.29 5.74
C VAL A 28 14.89 23.77 5.38
N PRO A 29 14.25 24.62 6.20
CA PRO A 29 12.92 25.14 5.91
C PRO A 29 12.96 26.08 4.69
N TYR A 30 11.88 26.08 3.92
CA TYR A 30 11.70 26.97 2.77
C TYR A 30 10.74 28.09 3.13
N ALA A 31 11.26 29.30 3.30
CA ALA A 31 10.46 30.47 3.66
C ALA A 31 10.11 31.29 2.42
N VAL A 32 8.83 31.61 2.25
CA VAL A 32 8.34 32.58 1.26
C VAL A 32 7.66 33.70 2.04
N TYR A 33 8.08 34.94 1.83
CA TYR A 33 7.52 36.08 2.55
C TYR A 33 7.18 37.21 1.59
N THR A 34 6.13 37.93 1.93
CA THR A 34 5.74 39.22 1.37
C THR A 34 6.00 40.30 2.42
N ASN A 35 5.61 41.55 2.13
CA ASN A 35 5.68 42.64 3.10
C ASN A 35 4.71 42.48 4.30
N THR A 36 3.69 41.64 4.19
CA THR A 36 2.61 41.51 5.19
C THR A 36 2.45 40.10 5.75
N SER A 37 3.05 39.09 5.10
CA SER A 37 2.88 37.68 5.48
C SER A 37 4.14 36.87 5.23
N SER A 38 4.32 35.80 6.00
CA SER A 38 5.35 34.80 5.77
C SER A 38 4.76 33.40 5.86
N PHE A 39 5.24 32.52 5.00
CA PHE A 39 4.94 31.10 4.97
C PHE A 39 6.24 30.33 5.09
N VAL A 40 6.30 29.38 6.02
CA VAL A 40 7.43 28.48 6.18
C VAL A 40 6.96 27.08 5.86
N GLY A 41 7.55 26.50 4.81
CA GLY A 41 7.29 25.15 4.37
C GLY A 41 8.51 24.25 4.53
N VAL A 42 8.31 22.99 4.20
CA VAL A 42 9.36 21.99 4.07
C VAL A 42 9.42 21.61 2.59
N ARG A 43 10.61 21.65 1.98
CA ARG A 43 10.80 21.07 0.66
C ARG A 43 10.81 19.54 0.79
N ALA A 44 9.84 18.88 0.17
CA ALA A 44 9.77 17.44 0.08
C ALA A 44 9.57 17.04 -1.39
N VAL A 45 10.35 16.08 -1.86
CA VAL A 45 10.31 15.53 -3.21
C VAL A 45 10.17 14.02 -3.09
N VAL A 46 9.39 13.39 -3.97
CA VAL A 46 9.34 11.94 -4.07
C VAL A 46 10.29 11.53 -5.17
N ASP A 47 11.27 10.69 -4.85
CA ASP A 47 12.25 10.16 -5.80
C ASP A 47 11.93 8.66 -6.05
N PRO A 48 12.03 8.17 -7.31
CA PRO A 48 11.93 6.74 -7.59
C PRO A 48 13.21 6.03 -7.19
N LEU A 49 13.10 4.97 -6.39
CA LEU A 49 14.21 4.09 -6.05
C LEU A 49 14.01 2.71 -6.66
N CYS A 50 14.97 2.28 -7.47
CA CYS A 50 15.07 0.91 -7.95
C CYS A 50 15.73 0.08 -6.86
N ASN A 51 14.91 -0.51 -6.02
CA ASN A 51 15.28 -1.56 -5.08
C ASN A 51 14.02 -2.26 -4.61
N CYS A 52 14.18 -3.48 -4.13
CA CYS A 52 13.15 -4.11 -3.34
C CYS A 52 13.57 -4.15 -1.86
N LYS A 53 12.94 -3.29 -1.05
CA LYS A 53 13.04 -3.36 0.41
C LYS A 53 11.78 -4.02 0.97
N VAL A 54 11.81 -5.35 1.10
CA VAL A 54 10.85 -6.06 1.95
C VAL A 54 11.07 -5.59 3.39
N LYS A 55 10.00 -5.27 4.12
CA LYS A 55 10.11 -4.87 5.52
C LYS A 55 10.82 -5.97 6.31
N GLU A 56 12.03 -5.68 6.78
CA GLU A 56 12.92 -6.65 7.42
C GLU A 56 12.44 -7.12 8.80
N ARG A 57 11.43 -6.49 9.43
CA ARG A 57 11.02 -6.87 10.80
C ARG A 57 9.51 -6.87 10.95
N PRO A 58 8.91 -8.00 11.34
CA PRO A 58 7.53 -8.01 11.78
C PRO A 58 7.37 -7.27 13.09
N ILE A 59 6.51 -6.26 13.05
CA ILE A 59 5.90 -5.68 14.24
C ILE A 59 4.67 -6.54 14.50
N CYS A 60 4.64 -7.24 15.63
CA CYS A 60 3.47 -7.99 16.04
C CYS A 60 2.34 -7.03 16.38
N LEU A 61 1.21 -7.18 15.71
CA LEU A 61 0.00 -6.40 15.89
C LEU A 61 -0.87 -7.02 16.99
N ASN A 62 -1.91 -6.28 17.41
CA ASN A 62 -2.98 -6.76 18.29
C ASN A 62 -2.52 -7.43 19.60
N GLY A 63 -1.36 -7.03 20.13
CA GLY A 63 -0.80 -7.58 21.37
C GLY A 63 -0.01 -8.87 21.21
N GLY A 64 0.31 -9.30 19.98
CA GLY A 64 1.18 -10.45 19.74
C GLY A 64 2.58 -10.27 20.31
N THR A 65 3.20 -11.39 20.71
CA THR A 65 4.54 -11.40 21.32
C THR A 65 5.60 -11.74 20.27
N PRO A 66 6.66 -10.93 20.09
CA PRO A 66 7.72 -11.25 19.15
C PRO A 66 8.53 -12.46 19.61
N ILE A 67 8.58 -13.50 18.77
CA ILE A 67 9.45 -14.67 18.96
C ILE A 67 10.62 -14.57 17.98
N GLY A 68 11.77 -14.15 18.50
CA GLY A 68 12.97 -13.99 17.68
C GLY A 68 12.88 -12.83 16.69
N PRO A 69 13.68 -12.83 15.62
CA PRO A 69 13.81 -11.69 14.72
C PRO A 69 12.65 -11.54 13.71
N PHE A 70 11.90 -12.61 13.41
CA PHE A 70 10.96 -12.64 12.28
C PHE A 70 9.61 -13.32 12.55
N ASN A 71 9.30 -13.72 13.79
CA ASN A 71 8.03 -14.40 14.08
C ASN A 71 7.26 -13.70 15.20
N CYS A 72 5.94 -13.90 15.18
CA CYS A 72 5.03 -13.43 16.21
C CYS A 72 4.23 -14.61 16.77
N GLU A 73 4.05 -14.62 18.09
CA GLU A 73 3.07 -15.45 18.78
C GLU A 73 1.79 -14.66 18.95
N CYS A 74 0.71 -15.17 18.38
CA CYS A 74 -0.58 -14.48 18.34
C CYS A 74 -1.49 -14.96 19.48
N ILE A 75 -2.30 -14.04 19.99
CA ILE A 75 -3.36 -14.32 20.96
C ILE A 75 -4.56 -14.93 20.19
N ASP A 76 -5.38 -15.73 20.87
CA ASP A 76 -6.61 -16.29 20.33
C ASP A 76 -7.45 -15.24 19.59
N GLY A 77 -7.82 -15.55 18.34
CA GLY A 77 -8.59 -14.68 17.45
C GLY A 77 -7.77 -13.82 16.48
N PHE A 78 -6.43 -13.85 16.57
CA PHE A 78 -5.52 -13.21 15.61
C PHE A 78 -4.58 -14.24 14.97
N GLU A 79 -4.27 -14.04 13.70
CA GLU A 79 -3.46 -14.98 12.91
C GLU A 79 -2.54 -14.24 11.93
N GLY A 80 -1.73 -14.98 11.18
CA GLY A 80 -0.83 -14.40 10.18
C GLY A 80 0.54 -13.99 10.74
N PRO A 81 1.47 -13.59 9.86
CA PRO A 81 2.86 -13.28 10.22
C PRO A 81 3.01 -12.08 11.16
N TYR A 82 2.00 -11.22 11.26
CA TYR A 82 2.00 -10.05 12.13
C TYR A 82 0.87 -10.08 13.16
N CYS A 83 0.15 -11.20 13.35
CA CYS A 83 -1.04 -11.27 14.22
C CYS A 83 -2.15 -10.28 13.82
N GLU A 84 -2.38 -10.15 12.52
CA GLU A 84 -3.46 -9.39 11.93
C GLU A 84 -4.82 -10.15 11.95
N LEU A 85 -5.88 -9.44 11.55
CA LEU A 85 -7.15 -10.06 11.21
C LEU A 85 -7.12 -10.46 9.73
N ILE A 86 -7.14 -11.76 9.48
CA ILE A 86 -7.09 -12.32 8.11
C ILE A 86 -8.47 -12.64 7.53
N SER A 87 -9.53 -12.50 8.32
CA SER A 87 -10.91 -12.76 7.91
C SER A 87 -11.83 -11.59 8.24
N ILE A 88 -12.80 -11.35 7.37
CA ILE A 88 -13.81 -10.30 7.53
C ILE A 88 -15.13 -10.77 6.93
N GLY A 89 -16.24 -10.44 7.61
CA GLY A 89 -17.59 -10.69 7.13
C GLY A 89 -18.27 -9.39 6.71
N PHE A 90 -19.04 -9.44 5.63
CA PHE A 90 -19.83 -8.31 5.16
C PHE A 90 -21.33 -8.65 5.18
N HIS A 91 -22.15 -7.72 5.67
CA HIS A 91 -23.61 -7.80 5.58
C HIS A 91 -24.13 -6.68 4.66
N GLY A 92 -25.01 -7.01 3.72
CA GLY A 92 -25.55 -6.04 2.76
C GLY A 92 -24.49 -5.55 1.76
N LYS A 93 -24.30 -4.24 1.65
CA LYS A 93 -23.39 -3.59 0.68
C LYS A 93 -22.07 -3.12 1.31
N GLY A 94 -21.43 -4.00 2.08
CA GLY A 94 -20.15 -3.72 2.73
C GLY A 94 -18.96 -3.84 1.77
N TRP A 95 -17.89 -3.10 2.04
CA TRP A 95 -16.60 -3.23 1.38
C TRP A 95 -15.46 -2.87 2.34
N ALA A 96 -14.26 -3.36 2.07
CA ALA A 96 -13.03 -2.98 2.78
C ALA A 96 -11.98 -2.51 1.77
N LEU A 97 -11.21 -1.49 2.15
CA LEU A 97 -10.05 -1.03 1.38
C LEU A 97 -8.79 -1.42 2.13
N TYR A 98 -7.87 -2.04 1.40
CA TYR A 98 -6.56 -2.41 1.90
C TYR A 98 -5.49 -1.54 1.26
N PRO A 99 -4.34 -1.35 1.94
CA PRO A 99 -3.18 -0.73 1.33
C PRO A 99 -2.77 -1.44 0.02
N PRO A 100 -2.18 -0.73 -0.93
CA PRO A 100 -1.71 -1.34 -2.17
C PRO A 100 -0.65 -2.41 -1.90
N LEU A 101 -0.65 -3.45 -2.73
CA LEU A 101 0.38 -4.49 -2.70
C LEU A 101 1.73 -3.88 -3.11
N SER A 102 2.79 -4.23 -2.40
CA SER A 102 4.15 -3.81 -2.75
C SER A 102 4.60 -4.51 -4.04
N ALA A 103 5.03 -3.74 -5.04
CA ALA A 103 5.46 -4.20 -6.38
C ALA A 103 6.81 -4.95 -6.42
N CYS A 104 7.28 -5.39 -5.25
CA CYS A 104 8.63 -5.89 -5.00
C CYS A 104 8.91 -7.26 -5.62
N GLU A 105 7.87 -8.09 -5.74
CA GLU A 105 7.91 -9.48 -6.20
C GLU A 105 6.55 -9.83 -6.84
N GLU A 106 6.41 -11.04 -7.39
CA GLU A 106 5.14 -11.57 -7.88
C GLU A 106 4.13 -11.65 -6.74
N ALA A 107 3.15 -10.74 -6.74
CA ALA A 107 2.12 -10.69 -5.72
C ALA A 107 1.11 -11.83 -5.94
N ARG A 108 1.03 -12.75 -4.97
CA ARG A 108 0.04 -13.84 -4.98
C ARG A 108 -1.03 -13.55 -3.93
N VAL A 109 -2.26 -13.41 -4.40
CA VAL A 109 -3.43 -13.20 -3.53
C VAL A 109 -4.26 -14.48 -3.53
N SER A 110 -4.45 -15.07 -2.35
CA SER A 110 -5.31 -16.22 -2.12
C SER A 110 -6.47 -15.80 -1.23
N LEU A 111 -7.69 -16.13 -1.62
CA LEU A 111 -8.91 -15.78 -0.90
C LEU A 111 -9.79 -17.02 -0.78
N GLU A 112 -10.37 -17.20 0.41
CA GLU A 112 -11.45 -18.16 0.64
C GLU A 112 -12.72 -17.38 0.94
N VAL A 113 -13.80 -17.68 0.21
CA VAL A 113 -15.03 -16.89 0.24
C VAL A 113 -16.23 -17.80 0.47
N THR A 114 -17.12 -17.39 1.36
CA THR A 114 -18.38 -18.09 1.67
C THR A 114 -19.56 -17.14 1.42
N PRO A 115 -20.00 -16.96 0.16
CA PRO A 115 -21.02 -15.98 -0.18
C PRO A 115 -22.42 -16.46 0.20
N TYR A 116 -23.30 -15.50 0.54
CA TYR A 116 -24.74 -15.74 0.75
C TYR A 116 -25.59 -15.42 -0.49
N THR A 117 -24.99 -14.83 -1.52
CA THR A 117 -25.63 -14.46 -2.79
C THR A 117 -24.87 -15.07 -3.96
N GLU A 118 -25.56 -15.30 -5.07
CA GLU A 118 -24.96 -15.92 -6.26
C GLU A 118 -23.98 -14.97 -6.98
N ASP A 119 -24.25 -13.65 -6.96
CA ASP A 119 -23.44 -12.64 -7.64
C ASP A 119 -22.87 -11.61 -6.66
N GLY A 120 -21.61 -11.21 -6.88
CA GLY A 120 -20.94 -10.16 -6.10
C GLY A 120 -19.51 -9.88 -6.56
N LEU A 121 -19.00 -8.68 -6.25
CA LEU A 121 -17.60 -8.32 -6.49
C LEU A 121 -16.76 -8.75 -5.29
N ILE A 122 -15.84 -9.70 -5.47
CA ILE A 122 -14.98 -10.23 -4.39
C ILE A 122 -13.75 -9.35 -4.17
N LEU A 123 -13.04 -9.03 -5.25
CA LEU A 123 -11.80 -8.25 -5.20
C LEU A 123 -11.75 -7.29 -6.39
N TYR A 124 -11.36 -6.05 -6.10
CA TYR A 124 -11.07 -5.04 -7.12
C TYR A 124 -9.67 -4.48 -6.89
N VAL A 125 -8.79 -4.70 -7.86
CA VAL A 125 -7.44 -4.13 -7.90
C VAL A 125 -7.37 -3.20 -9.11
N GLY A 126 -7.52 -1.90 -8.86
CA GLY A 126 -7.53 -0.93 -9.94
C GLY A 126 -7.81 0.50 -9.49
N PRO A 127 -7.72 1.47 -10.41
CA PRO A 127 -7.95 2.87 -10.09
C PRO A 127 -9.43 3.18 -9.84
N LEU A 128 -9.74 3.79 -8.70
CA LEU A 128 -11.12 4.22 -8.35
C LEU A 128 -11.71 5.26 -9.30
N ARG A 129 -10.87 5.94 -10.09
CA ARG A 129 -11.28 6.88 -11.12
C ARG A 129 -10.54 6.58 -12.41
N TYR A 130 -11.27 6.67 -13.51
CA TYR A 130 -10.67 6.58 -14.84
C TYR A 130 -9.61 7.68 -15.02
N ASN A 131 -8.43 7.28 -15.45
CA ASN A 131 -7.35 8.19 -15.82
C ASN A 131 -6.87 7.84 -17.24
N PRO A 132 -7.13 8.68 -18.25
CA PRO A 132 -6.73 8.40 -19.62
C PRO A 132 -5.20 8.36 -19.81
N ALA A 133 -4.43 8.91 -18.87
CA ALA A 133 -2.97 8.85 -18.88
C ALA A 133 -2.42 7.48 -18.43
N LEU A 134 -3.22 6.64 -17.77
CA LEU A 134 -2.84 5.30 -17.34
C LEU A 134 -3.41 4.27 -18.33
N HIS A 135 -2.54 3.62 -19.08
CA HIS A 135 -2.93 2.52 -19.96
C HIS A 135 -3.08 1.23 -19.11
N VAL A 136 -4.17 1.11 -18.37
CA VAL A 136 -4.43 -0.05 -17.50
C VAL A 136 -4.65 -1.28 -18.37
N GLN A 137 -3.66 -2.18 -18.44
CA GLN A 137 -3.68 -3.36 -19.30
C GLN A 137 -4.17 -4.66 -18.62
N GLY A 138 -4.68 -4.60 -17.39
CA GLY A 138 -5.22 -5.77 -16.71
C GLY A 138 -6.32 -5.39 -15.73
N MET A 139 -7.58 -5.54 -16.12
CA MET A 139 -8.69 -5.57 -15.18
C MET A 139 -8.93 -7.03 -14.79
N THR A 140 -8.40 -7.45 -13.64
CA THR A 140 -8.79 -8.73 -13.03
C THR A 140 -9.94 -8.46 -12.07
N SER A 141 -11.16 -8.46 -12.58
CA SER A 141 -12.33 -8.74 -11.73
C SER A 141 -12.46 -10.26 -11.64
N ILE A 142 -12.13 -10.84 -10.49
CA ILE A 142 -12.48 -12.23 -10.20
C ILE A 142 -13.93 -12.19 -9.73
N CYS A 143 -14.83 -12.70 -10.58
CA CYS A 143 -16.24 -12.92 -10.26
C CYS A 143 -16.39 -14.26 -9.55
#